data_AF-A0A967GMS9-F1
#
_entry.id   AF-A0A967GMS9-F1
#
_cell.length_a   1.000
_cell.length_b   1.000
_cell.length_c   1.000
_cell.angle_alpha   90.00
_cell.angle_beta   90.00
_cell.angle_gamma   90.00
#
_symmetry.space_group_name_H-M   'P 1'
#
loop_
_entity.id
_entity.type
_entity.pdbx_description
1 polymer ?
#
loop_
_entity_poly.entity_id
_entity_poly.type
_entity_poly.pdbx_seq_one_letter_code
_entity_poly.pdbx_strand_id
1 'polypeptide(L)'
;PPIGSPARAQALRWLLFVATELYPLVEINDYPERFAGDADSAPAVRERARSLWRERWLVVEGVIAGPWLLAEGFCITDVYIAVVSRWAQQDAWRPAHVPRIEALVGAVAGRDRIAPVWRRHFGG
;
A
#
# COMPACT_ATOMS: atom_id res chain seq x y z
N PRO A 1 7.53 -3.77 16.72
CA PRO A 1 7.35 -4.98 17.56
C PRO A 1 8.69 -5.57 18.03
N PRO A 2 8.81 -6.05 19.28
CA PRO A 2 10.03 -6.66 19.81
C PRO A 2 10.52 -7.88 19.01
N ILE A 3 11.83 -8.14 19.04
CA ILE A 3 12.40 -9.37 18.46
C ILE A 3 11.77 -10.59 19.14
N GLY A 4 11.40 -11.60 18.35
CA GLY A 4 10.78 -12.84 18.83
C GLY A 4 9.29 -12.77 19.14
N SER A 5 8.64 -11.59 19.09
CA SER A 5 7.21 -11.51 19.37
C SER A 5 6.34 -12.00 18.19
N PRO A 6 5.16 -12.61 18.45
CA PRO A 6 4.20 -12.95 17.41
C PRO A 6 3.79 -11.74 16.55
N ALA A 7 3.64 -10.57 17.17
CA ALA A 7 3.37 -9.31 16.49
C ALA A 7 4.46 -8.95 15.45
N ARG A 8 5.74 -9.27 15.71
CA ARG A 8 6.82 -9.05 14.73
C ARG A 8 6.67 -9.97 13.53
N ALA A 9 6.31 -11.23 13.73
CA ALA A 9 6.05 -12.16 12.64
C ALA A 9 4.87 -11.66 11.77
N GLN A 10 3.81 -11.15 12.40
CA GLN A 10 2.66 -10.60 11.70
C GLN A 10 3.00 -9.32 10.91
N ALA A 11 3.77 -8.40 11.50
CA ALA A 11 4.25 -7.20 10.80
C ALA A 11 5.10 -7.55 9.58
N LEU A 12 6.05 -8.50 9.73
CA LEU A 12 6.95 -8.89 8.65
C LEU A 12 6.22 -9.66 7.54
N ARG A 13 5.24 -10.51 7.88
CA ARG A 13 4.39 -11.18 6.90
C ARG A 13 3.73 -10.17 5.96
N TRP A 14 3.11 -9.13 6.52
CA TRP A 14 2.43 -8.12 5.70
C TRP A 14 3.40 -7.17 5.00
N LEU A 15 4.56 -6.88 5.60
CA LEU A 15 5.61 -6.12 4.93
C LEU A 15 6.11 -6.85 3.67
N LEU A 16 6.35 -8.16 3.78
CA LEU A 16 6.73 -9.00 2.64
C LEU A 16 5.60 -9.06 1.62
N PHE A 17 4.35 -9.26 2.04
CA PHE A 17 3.20 -9.26 1.12
C PHE A 17 3.11 -7.95 0.32
N VAL A 18 3.24 -6.79 0.97
CA VAL A 18 3.24 -5.49 0.26
C VAL A 18 4.45 -5.39 -0.67
N ALA A 19 5.62 -5.85 -0.25
CA ALA A 19 6.84 -5.82 -1.06
C ALA A 19 6.75 -6.70 -2.32
N THR A 20 6.13 -7.88 -2.23
CA THR A 20 6.16 -8.89 -3.30
C THR A 20 4.90 -8.95 -4.12
N GLU A 21 3.74 -8.61 -3.56
CA GLU A 21 2.43 -8.71 -4.24
C GLU A 21 1.90 -7.37 -4.72
N LEU A 22 2.31 -6.25 -4.10
CA LEU A 22 1.76 -4.92 -4.38
C LEU A 22 2.75 -4.00 -5.07
N TYR A 23 3.99 -3.91 -4.58
CA TYR A 23 4.99 -3.03 -5.19
C TYR A 23 5.29 -3.38 -6.66
N PRO A 24 5.41 -4.66 -7.08
CA PRO A 24 5.62 -4.98 -8.50
C PRO A 24 4.48 -4.52 -9.41
N LEU A 25 3.24 -4.50 -8.91
CA LEU A 25 2.09 -4.01 -9.67
C LEU A 25 2.15 -2.49 -9.91
N VAL A 26 2.86 -1.74 -9.07
CA VAL A 26 3.13 -0.32 -9.31
C VAL A 26 4.02 -0.15 -10.54
N GLU A 27 5.09 -0.93 -10.65
CA GLU A 27 5.98 -0.86 -11.82
C GLU A 27 5.23 -1.25 -13.11
N ILE A 28 4.43 -2.32 -13.06
CA ILE A 28 3.65 -2.75 -14.23
C ILE A 28 2.59 -1.70 -14.62
N ASN A 29 2.02 -0.99 -13.64
CA ASN A 29 1.11 0.11 -13.91
C ASN A 29 1.80 1.32 -14.56
N ASP A 30 2.96 1.69 -14.04
CA ASP A 30 3.70 2.89 -14.47
C ASP A 30 4.35 2.69 -15.83
N TYR A 31 4.90 1.50 -16.07
CA TYR A 31 5.67 1.14 -17.27
C TYR A 31 5.14 -0.16 -17.93
N PRO A 32 3.86 -0.24 -18.31
CA PRO A 32 3.26 -1.46 -18.85
C PRO A 32 3.93 -1.95 -20.14
N GLU A 33 4.55 -1.05 -20.91
CA GLU A 33 5.32 -1.37 -22.11
C GLU A 33 6.50 -2.32 -21.86
N ARG A 34 7.02 -2.40 -20.63
CA ARG A 34 8.07 -3.36 -20.25
C ARG A 34 7.55 -4.79 -20.12
N PHE A 35 6.23 -4.95 -20.00
CA PHE A 35 5.55 -6.21 -19.70
C PHE A 35 4.58 -6.62 -20.81
N ALA A 36 4.30 -5.73 -21.76
CA ALA A 36 3.48 -6.00 -22.92
C ALA A 36 4.30 -6.68 -24.03
N GLY A 37 3.67 -7.60 -24.77
CA GLY A 37 4.31 -8.25 -25.93
C GLY A 37 4.52 -7.29 -27.12
N ASP A 38 3.69 -6.24 -27.19
CA ASP A 38 3.72 -5.17 -28.18
C ASP A 38 3.17 -3.87 -27.58
N ALA A 39 3.31 -2.75 -28.30
CA ALA A 39 2.87 -1.43 -27.85
C ALA A 39 1.35 -1.33 -27.67
N ASP A 40 0.57 -2.04 -28.49
CA ASP A 40 -0.89 -1.99 -28.49
C ASP A 40 -1.49 -2.69 -27.26
N SER A 41 -0.75 -3.64 -26.67
CA SER A 41 -1.17 -4.39 -25.48
C SER A 41 -0.92 -3.65 -24.15
N ALA A 42 -0.08 -2.61 -24.14
CA ALA A 42 0.31 -1.90 -22.92
C ALA A 42 -0.89 -1.33 -22.10
N PRO A 43 -1.94 -0.75 -22.71
CA PRO A 43 -3.11 -0.31 -21.96
C PRO A 43 -3.84 -1.45 -21.22
N ALA A 44 -3.96 -2.63 -21.85
CA ALA A 44 -4.61 -3.79 -21.25
C ALA A 44 -3.78 -4.34 -20.07
N VAL A 45 -2.45 -4.37 -20.20
CA VAL A 45 -1.53 -4.75 -19.12
C VAL A 45 -1.68 -3.82 -17.92
N ARG A 46 -1.71 -2.50 -18.15
CA ARG A 46 -1.92 -1.51 -17.08
C ARG A 46 -3.23 -1.75 -16.34
N GLU A 47 -4.35 -1.95 -17.05
CA GLU A 47 -5.63 -2.19 -16.39
C GLU A 47 -5.64 -3.51 -15.61
N ARG A 48 -4.99 -4.57 -16.14
CA ARG A 48 -4.86 -5.81 -15.39
C ARG A 48 -4.05 -5.62 -14.10
N ALA A 49 -2.96 -4.86 -14.16
CA ALA A 49 -2.17 -4.52 -12.98
C ALA A 49 -2.99 -3.76 -11.94
N ARG A 50 -3.79 -2.76 -12.37
CA ARG A 50 -4.70 -2.02 -11.48
C ARG A 50 -5.78 -2.91 -10.87
N SER A 51 -6.34 -3.85 -11.61
CA SER A 51 -7.30 -4.84 -11.08
C SER A 51 -6.66 -5.69 -9.99
N LEU A 52 -5.50 -6.29 -10.27
CA LEU A 52 -4.76 -7.09 -9.30
C LEU A 52 -4.40 -6.25 -8.06
N TRP A 53 -3.99 -5.00 -8.27
CA TRP A 53 -3.62 -4.09 -7.19
C TRP A 53 -4.81 -3.85 -6.27
N ARG A 54 -6.01 -3.61 -6.81
CA ARG A 54 -7.25 -3.48 -6.03
C ARG A 54 -7.56 -4.76 -5.26
N GLU A 55 -7.50 -5.91 -5.92
CA GLU A 55 -7.73 -7.22 -5.29
C GLU A 55 -6.78 -7.46 -4.10
N ARG A 56 -5.49 -7.14 -4.25
CA ARG A 56 -4.49 -7.34 -3.19
C ARG A 56 -4.63 -6.34 -2.04
N TRP A 57 -5.01 -5.09 -2.30
CA TRP A 57 -5.29 -4.16 -1.21
C TRP A 57 -6.55 -4.51 -0.42
N LEU A 58 -7.57 -5.12 -1.03
CA LEU A 58 -8.72 -5.62 -0.28
C LEU A 58 -8.31 -6.73 0.72
N VAL A 59 -7.29 -7.53 0.39
CA VAL A 59 -6.73 -8.52 1.33
C VAL A 59 -6.06 -7.81 2.52
N VAL A 60 -5.27 -6.77 2.26
CA VAL A 60 -4.61 -5.99 3.33
C VAL A 60 -5.62 -5.20 4.16
N GLU A 61 -6.65 -4.62 3.54
CA GLU A 61 -7.75 -3.92 4.19
C GLU A 61 -8.48 -4.81 5.22
N GLY A 62 -8.63 -6.10 4.91
CA GLY A 62 -9.29 -7.08 5.77
C GLY A 62 -8.52 -7.43 7.05
N VAL A 63 -7.25 -7.02 7.17
CA VAL A 63 -6.36 -7.40 8.28
C VAL A 63 -5.86 -6.22 9.08
N ILE A 64 -6.22 -4.98 8.70
CA ILE A 64 -5.92 -3.79 9.48
C ILE A 64 -6.73 -3.84 10.78
N ALA A 65 -6.05 -3.84 11.93
CA ALA A 65 -6.68 -3.81 13.24
C ALA A 65 -7.37 -2.46 13.54
N GLY A 66 -6.77 -1.35 13.08
CA GLY A 66 -7.31 0.02 13.18
C GLY A 66 -6.78 0.80 14.40
N PRO A 67 -6.20 2.02 14.21
CA PRO A 67 -5.80 2.61 12.93
C PRO A 67 -4.51 2.01 12.35
N TRP A 68 -3.81 1.17 13.12
CA TRP A 68 -2.58 0.49 12.68
C TRP A 68 -2.89 -0.90 12.13
N LEU A 69 -1.93 -1.46 11.39
CA LEU A 69 -1.96 -2.84 10.94
C LEU A 69 -2.15 -3.81 12.12
N LEU A 70 -1.44 -3.55 13.23
CA LEU A 70 -1.41 -4.39 14.42
C LEU A 70 -2.18 -3.74 15.57
N ALA A 71 -2.85 -4.56 16.38
CA ALA A 71 -3.53 -4.09 17.59
C ALA A 71 -2.53 -3.55 18.64
N GLU A 72 -1.31 -4.08 18.64
CA GLU A 72 -0.20 -3.66 19.51
C GLU A 72 0.33 -2.25 19.17
N GLY A 73 -0.09 -1.67 18.05
CA GLY A 73 0.21 -0.30 17.67
C GLY A 73 1.11 -0.16 16.45
N PHE A 74 1.58 1.07 16.25
CA PHE A 74 2.37 1.48 15.09
C PHE A 74 3.67 0.67 14.93
N CYS A 75 3.96 0.28 13.70
CA CYS A 75 5.18 -0.38 13.28
C CYS A 75 5.64 0.10 11.89
N ILE A 76 6.82 -0.36 11.46
CA ILE A 76 7.39 0.03 10.17
C ILE A 76 6.51 -0.38 8.97
N THR A 77 5.75 -1.47 9.09
CA THR A 77 4.85 -1.93 8.04
C THR A 77 3.73 -0.93 7.76
N ASP A 78 3.27 -0.17 8.76
CA ASP A 78 2.28 0.90 8.57
C ASP A 78 2.81 1.99 7.62
N VAL A 79 4.07 2.39 7.80
CA VAL A 79 4.71 3.38 6.91
C VAL A 79 4.75 2.86 5.48
N TYR A 80 5.08 1.58 5.31
CA TYR A 80 5.19 1.00 3.98
C TYR A 80 3.83 0.85 3.29
N ILE A 81 2.80 0.42 4.04
CA ILE A 81 1.42 0.41 3.57
C ILE A 81 0.99 1.82 3.13
N ALA A 82 1.25 2.82 3.97
CA ALA A 82 0.82 4.19 3.71
C ALA A 82 1.43 4.77 2.42
N VAL A 83 2.68 4.44 2.13
CA VAL A 83 3.37 4.92 0.93
C VAL A 83 2.93 4.15 -0.32
N VAL A 84 2.98 2.82 -0.30
CA VAL A 84 2.73 2.00 -1.50
C VAL A 84 1.27 2.06 -1.93
N SER A 85 0.32 2.26 -1.01
CA SER A 85 -1.09 2.43 -1.35
C SER A 85 -1.36 3.65 -2.25
N ARG A 86 -0.41 4.60 -2.34
CA ARG A 86 -0.57 5.83 -3.12
C ARG A 86 -0.07 5.78 -4.55
N TRP A 87 0.71 4.77 -4.94
CA TRP A 87 1.47 4.84 -6.20
C TRP A 87 0.74 4.36 -7.47
N ALA A 88 -0.31 3.54 -7.38
CA ALA A 88 -1.03 3.06 -8.59
C ALA A 88 -2.09 4.03 -9.18
N GLN A 89 -2.07 5.31 -8.77
CA GLN A 89 -2.99 6.35 -9.25
C GLN A 89 -4.48 5.98 -9.10
N GLN A 90 -4.83 5.29 -8.00
CA GLN A 90 -6.19 4.82 -7.71
C GLN A 90 -6.93 5.74 -6.72
N ASP A 91 -6.61 7.04 -6.68
CA ASP A 91 -7.11 7.99 -5.67
C ASP A 91 -8.64 8.14 -5.68
N ALA A 92 -9.30 7.92 -6.82
CA ALA A 92 -10.76 7.91 -6.90
C ALA A 92 -11.41 6.63 -6.35
N TRP A 93 -10.68 5.51 -6.33
CA TRP A 93 -11.21 4.21 -5.90
C TRP A 93 -10.99 3.97 -4.41
N ARG A 94 -9.81 4.30 -3.87
CA ARG A 94 -9.41 3.91 -2.50
C ARG A 94 -10.39 4.37 -1.40
N PRO A 95 -10.85 5.64 -1.36
CA PRO A 95 -11.67 6.13 -0.24
C PRO A 95 -12.95 5.32 0.00
N ALA A 96 -13.54 4.77 -1.06
CA ALA A 96 -14.77 4.00 -0.98
C ALA A 96 -14.55 2.50 -0.67
N HIS A 97 -13.34 1.97 -0.88
CA HIS A 97 -13.10 0.51 -0.89
C HIS A 97 -12.09 0.04 0.15
N VAL A 98 -11.16 0.89 0.58
CA VAL A 98 -10.12 0.57 1.56
C VAL A 98 -10.07 1.59 2.71
N PRO A 99 -11.19 1.84 3.41
CA PRO A 99 -11.29 2.89 4.41
C PRO A 99 -10.34 2.70 5.61
N ARG A 100 -10.00 1.47 6.02
CA ARG A 100 -9.03 1.25 7.10
C ARG A 100 -7.61 1.59 6.65
N ILE A 101 -7.25 1.28 5.41
CA ILE A 101 -5.98 1.73 4.83
C ILE A 101 -5.93 3.25 4.76
N GLU A 102 -7.01 3.93 4.35
CA GLU A 102 -7.06 5.40 4.34
C GLU A 102 -6.94 5.98 5.76
N ALA A 103 -7.58 5.38 6.76
CA ALA A 103 -7.42 5.77 8.16
C ALA A 103 -5.97 5.55 8.66
N LEU A 104 -5.34 4.43 8.29
CA LEU A 104 -3.94 4.15 8.58
C LEU A 104 -3.03 5.19 7.93
N VAL A 105 -3.26 5.52 6.66
CA VAL A 105 -2.51 6.55 5.93
C VAL A 105 -2.62 7.89 6.66
N GLY A 106 -3.82 8.31 7.06
CA GLY A 106 -4.04 9.53 7.83
C GLY A 106 -3.29 9.50 9.18
N ALA A 107 -3.36 8.38 9.89
CA ALA A 107 -2.66 8.21 11.15
C ALA A 107 -1.13 8.25 10.99
N VAL A 108 -0.58 7.64 9.93
CA VAL A 108 0.85 7.69 9.60
C VAL A 108 1.28 9.11 9.20
N ALA A 109 0.51 9.76 8.34
CA ALA A 109 0.75 11.12 7.87
C ALA A 109 0.76 12.15 9.01
N GLY A 110 -0.05 11.92 10.05
CA GLY A 110 -0.14 12.79 11.23
C GLY A 110 1.00 12.63 12.24
N ARG A 111 1.87 11.62 12.13
CA ARG A 111 2.94 11.39 13.13
C ARG A 111 4.00 12.49 13.05
N ASP A 112 4.43 13.05 14.18
CA ASP A 112 5.35 14.20 14.25
C ASP A 112 6.60 14.08 13.37
N ARG A 113 7.22 12.90 13.33
CA ARG A 113 8.44 12.66 12.52
C ARG A 113 8.16 12.42 11.04
N ILE A 114 6.92 12.11 10.67
CA ILE A 114 6.51 11.79 9.29
C ILE A 114 5.80 12.97 8.65
N ALA A 115 4.99 13.72 9.40
CA ALA A 115 4.17 14.81 8.90
C ALA A 115 4.93 15.86 8.07
N PRO A 116 6.16 16.30 8.43
CA PRO A 116 6.93 17.21 7.59
C PRO A 116 7.29 16.63 6.22
N VAL A 117 7.67 15.34 6.19
CA VAL A 117 7.97 14.61 4.95
C VAL A 117 6.69 14.41 4.14
N TRP A 118 5.60 14.04 4.81
CA TRP A 118 4.31 13.81 4.16
C TRP A 118 3.81 15.07 3.44
N ARG A 119 3.78 16.22 4.14
CA ARG A 119 3.38 17.50 3.54
C ARG A 119 4.25 17.88 2.34
N ARG A 120 5.56 17.62 2.40
CA ARG A 120 6.49 17.93 1.31
C ARG A 120 6.18 17.13 0.04
N HIS A 121 5.75 15.87 0.17
CA HIS A 121 5.66 14.95 -0.96
C HIS A 121 4.24 14.67 -1.45
N PHE A 122 3.22 14.86 -0.62
CA PHE A 122 1.84 14.48 -0.94
C PHE A 122 0.81 15.60 -0.83
N GLY A 123 1.22 16.82 -0.46
CA GLY A 123 0.29 17.91 -0.16
C GLY A 123 -0.37 17.74 1.22
N GLY A 124 -0.80 18.85 1.81
CA GLY A 124 -1.58 18.87 3.05
C GLY A 124 -3.05 18.62 2.78
#